data_AF-A0A527VUT7-F1
#
_entry.id   AF-A0A527VUT7-F1
#
_cell.length_a   1.000
_cell.length_b   1.000
_cell.length_c   1.000
_cell.angle_alpha   90.00
_cell.angle_beta   90.00
_cell.angle_gamma   90.00
#
_symmetry.space_group_name_H-M   'P 1'
#
loop_
_entity.id
_entity.type
_entity.pdbx_description
1 polymer ?
#
loop_
_entity_poly.entity_id
_entity_poly.type
_entity_poly.pdbx_seq_one_letter_code
_entity_poly.pdbx_strand_id
1 'polypeptide(L)' 'MADLIVVYWRDIPAQVIVRKGRQNAKRELPLRFTEAI' A
#
# COMPACT_ATOMS: atom_id res chain seq x y z
N MET A 1 14.81 -8.03 -8.24
CA MET A 1 14.11 -6.74 -8.15
C MET A 1 12.79 -6.96 -7.40
N ALA A 2 12.30 -5.98 -6.65
CA ALA A 2 11.03 -6.11 -5.92
C ALA A 2 10.01 -5.12 -6.50
N ASP A 3 8.79 -5.58 -6.72
CA ASP A 3 7.71 -4.77 -7.25
C ASP A 3 6.98 -4.08 -6.10
N LEU A 4 6.89 -2.76 -6.16
CA LEU A 4 6.15 -1.93 -5.23
C LEU A 4 4.80 -1.55 -5.84
N ILE A 5 3.72 -1.90 -5.16
CA ILE A 5 2.35 -1.59 -5.57
C ILE A 5 1.69 -0.80 -4.44
N VAL A 6 1.19 0.40 -4.75
CA VAL A 6 0.40 1.22 -3.83
C VAL A 6 -1.05 1.22 -4.30
N VAL A 7 -1.96 0.83 -3.42
CA VAL A 7 -3.40 0.82 -3.70
C VAL A 7 -3.99 2.13 -3.25
N TYR A 8 -4.65 2.82 -4.16
CA TYR A 8 -5.34 4.08 -3.89
C TYR A 8 -6.87 3.89 -3.92
N TRP A 9 -7.57 4.62 -3.07
CA TRP A 9 -9.01 4.86 -3.16
C TRP A 9 -9.24 6.32 -3.53
N ARG A 10 -9.73 6.55 -4.76
CA ARG A 10 -9.66 7.87 -5.41
C ARG A 10 -8.20 8.35 -5.36
N ASP A 11 -7.93 9.39 -4.59
CA ASP A 11 -6.59 9.98 -4.44
C ASP A 11 -5.92 9.62 -3.09
N ILE A 12 -6.57 8.80 -2.26
CA ILE A 12 -6.10 8.45 -0.92
C ILE A 12 -5.35 7.13 -0.94
N PRO A 13 -4.10 7.06 -0.46
CA PRO A 13 -3.38 5.80 -0.38
C PRO A 13 -3.95 4.93 0.75
N ALA A 14 -4.32 3.70 0.44
CA ALA A 14 -4.95 2.77 1.37
C ALA A 14 -4.03 1.62 1.80
N GLN A 15 -3.25 1.06 0.87
CA GLN A 15 -2.45 -0.15 1.13
C GLN A 15 -1.15 -0.15 0.34
N VAL A 16 -0.13 -0.81 0.88
CA VAL A 16 1.15 -1.07 0.22
C VAL A 16 1.39 -2.56 0.11
N ILE A 17 1.76 -3.02 -1.08
CA ILE A 17 2.09 -4.41 -1.40
C ILE A 17 3.50 -4.44 -2.00
N VAL A 18 4.34 -5.33 -1.49
CA VAL A 18 5.69 -5.58 -2.01
C VAL A 18 5.81 -7.05 -2.40
N ARG A 19 6.28 -7.30 -3.62
CA ARG A 19 6.53 -8.65 -4.15
C ARG A 19 8.00 -8.83 -4.50
N LYS A 20 8.63 -9.89 -4.00
CA LYS A 20 10.03 -10.23 -4.32
C LYS A 20 10.17 -11.74 -4.47
N GLY A 21 10.11 -12.22 -5.72
CA GLY A 21 10.13 -13.65 -6.02
C GLY A 21 8.93 -14.36 -5.38
N ARG A 22 9.17 -15.27 -4.43
CA ARG A 22 8.11 -15.97 -3.68
C ARG A 22 7.71 -15.28 -2.37
N GLN A 23 8.36 -14.16 -2.02
CA GLN A 23 8.04 -13.39 -0.82
C GLN A 23 7.05 -12.28 -1.16
N ASN A 24 5.94 -12.26 -0.43
CA ASN A 24 4.90 -11.25 -0.55
C ASN A 24 4.65 -10.60 0.82
N ALA A 25 4.64 -9.27 0.84
CA ALA A 25 4.24 -8.50 2.02
C ALA A 25 3.09 -7.56 1.64
N LYS A 26 2.07 -7.49 2.49
CA LYS A 26 0.92 -6.59 2.33
C LYS A 26 0.67 -5.89 3.67
N ARG A 27 0.47 -4.57 3.62
CA ARG A 27 0.12 -3.78 4.81
C ARG A 27 -0.87 -2.69 4.46
N GLU A 28 -1.89 -2.55 5.29
CA GLU A 28 -2.81 -1.40 5.24
C GLU A 28 -2.12 -0.18 5.86
N LEU A 29 -2.40 0.99 5.28
CA LEU A 29 -1.84 2.24 5.78
C LEU A 29 -2.61 2.72 7.02
N PRO A 30 -1.94 3.41 7.95
CA PRO A 30 -2.59 3.96 9.14
C PRO A 30 -3.71 4.96 8.81
N LEU A 31 -4.67 5.10 9.73
CA LEU A 31 -5.87 5.92 9.55
C LEU A 31 -5.59 7.40 9.21
N ARG A 32 -4.43 7.93 9.63
CA ARG A 32 -3.99 9.30 9.29
C ARG A 32 -3.98 9.61 7.79
N PHE A 33 -3.87 8.60 6.94
CA PHE A 33 -3.91 8.79 5.49
C PHE A 33 -5.33 9.03 4.98
N THR A 34 -6.35 8.57 5.73
CA THR A 34 -7.77 8.79 5.44
C THR A 34 -8.31 10.04 6.16
N GLU A 35 -7.84 10.34 7.37
CA GLU A 35 -8.32 11.46 8.20
C GLU A 35 -7.84 12.84 7.73
N ALA A 36 -6.86 12.92 6.83
CA ALA A 36 -6.28 14.19 6.40
C ALA A 36 -7.17 14.98 5.40
N ILE A 37 -8.45 14.63 5.25
CA ILE A 37 -9.44 15.26 4.35
C ILE A 37 -10.58 15.86 5.15
#